data_AF-A0A068N1K7-F1
#
_entry.id   AF-A0A068N1K7-F1
#
_cell.length_a   1.000
_cell.length_b   1.000
_cell.length_c   1.000
_cell.angle_alpha   90.00
_cell.angle_beta   90.00
_cell.angle_gamma   90.00
#
_symmetry.space_group_name_H-M   'P 1'
#
loop_
_entity.id
_entity.type
_entity.pdbx_description
1 polymer ?
#
loop_
_entity_poly.entity_id
_entity_poly.type
_entity_poly.pdbx_seq_one_letter_code
_entity_poly.pdbx_strand_id
1 'polypeptide(L)' 'MGTTVVQFTDKEDHLLLMLPVLRSPLKIISNQQNVYVIQSEQFQAWGKDGPGDLLVELSSQEWLRTFIG' A
#
# COMPACT_ATOMS: atom_id res chain seq x y z
N MET A 1 -8.24 -17.53 17.81
CA MET A 1 -6.89 -16.93 17.85
C MET A 1 -6.59 -16.42 16.45
N GLY A 2 -6.35 -15.12 16.27
CA GLY A 2 -6.00 -14.53 14.97
C GLY A 2 -4.49 -14.44 14.80
N THR A 3 -4.00 -14.53 13.56
CA THR A 3 -2.59 -14.38 13.21
C THR A 3 -2.36 -13.00 12.61
N THR A 4 -1.30 -12.30 13.04
CA THR A 4 -0.89 -11.02 12.46
C THR A 4 -0.34 -11.24 11.05
N VAL A 5 -0.88 -10.49 10.07
CA VAL A 5 -0.51 -10.58 8.65
C VAL A 5 0.47 -9.47 8.25
N VAL A 6 0.38 -8.29 8.88
CA VAL A 6 1.25 -7.13 8.67
C VAL A 6 1.50 -6.45 10.02
N GLN A 7 2.72 -5.98 10.23
CA GLN A 7 3.10 -5.20 11.40
C GLN A 7 3.31 -3.73 10.99
N PHE A 8 2.72 -2.83 11.76
CA PHE A 8 2.86 -1.38 11.58
C PHE A 8 3.97 -0.83 12.46
N THR A 9 4.66 0.19 11.97
CA THR A 9 5.77 0.81 12.71
C THR A 9 5.25 1.97 13.55
N ASP A 10 4.37 2.80 12.97
CA ASP A 10 3.75 3.94 13.63
C ASP A 10 2.27 3.70 13.93
N LYS A 11 1.74 4.41 14.94
CA LYS A 11 0.33 4.28 15.35
C LYS A 11 -0.67 4.78 14.32
N GLU A 12 -0.23 5.69 13.46
CA GLU A 12 -1.03 6.29 12.39
C GLU A 12 -0.97 5.45 11.11
N ASP A 13 -0.14 4.40 11.07
CA ASP A 13 -0.11 3.50 9.94
C ASP A 13 -1.39 2.66 9.92
N HIS A 14 -1.99 2.53 8.74
CA HIS A 14 -3.21 1.78 8.54
C HIS A 14 -3.12 0.91 7.29
N LEU A 15 -3.73 -0.28 7.35
CA LEU A 15 -3.87 -1.11 6.16
C LEU A 15 -4.88 -0.45 5.22
N LEU A 16 -4.42 0.00 4.07
CA LEU A 16 -5.31 0.52 3.04
C LEU A 16 -6.07 -0.61 2.32
N LEU A 17 -5.34 -1.64 1.89
CA LEU A 17 -5.88 -2.71 1.05
C LEU A 17 -4.99 -3.96 1.09
N MET A 18 -5.61 -5.13 0.89
CA MET A 18 -4.91 -6.38 0.61
C MET A 18 -5.55 -7.03 -0.62
N LEU A 19 -4.76 -7.31 -1.65
CA LEU A 19 -5.20 -7.92 -2.91
C LEU A 19 -4.28 -9.08 -3.29
N PRO A 20 -4.76 -10.06 -4.08
CA PRO A 20 -3.86 -10.97 -4.78
C PRO A 20 -2.97 -10.18 -5.76
N VAL A 21 -1.77 -10.70 -6.02
CA VAL A 21 -0.85 -10.09 -6.98
C VAL A 21 -1.53 -10.01 -8.35
N LEU A 22 -1.63 -8.79 -8.87
CA LEU A 22 -2.17 -8.51 -10.19
C LEU A 22 -1.03 -8.41 -11.21
N ARG A 23 -1.28 -8.91 -12.42
CA ARG A 23 -0.41 -8.65 -13.59
C ARG A 23 -0.60 -7.24 -14.17
N SER A 24 -1.72 -6.59 -13.81
CA SER A 24 -2.02 -5.24 -14.24
C SER A 24 -1.56 -4.23 -13.18
N PRO A 25 -1.12 -3.02 -13.60
CA PRO A 25 -0.77 -1.97 -12.66
C PRO A 25 -1.94 -1.59 -11.76
N LEU A 26 -1.67 -1.43 -10.47
CA LEU A 26 -2.61 -0.91 -9.49
C LEU A 26 -2.60 0.62 -9.54
N LYS A 27 -3.78 1.22 -9.73
CA LYS A 27 -3.95 2.68 -9.63
C LYS A 27 -4.50 3.03 -8.26
N ILE A 28 -3.81 3.93 -7.55
CA ILE A 28 -4.24 4.46 -6.25
C ILE A 28 -4.36 5.97 -6.38
N ILE A 29 -5.38 6.55 -5.73
CA ILE A 29 -5.66 7.97 -5.80
C ILE A 29 -5.48 8.56 -4.40
N SER A 30 -4.89 9.73 -4.25
CA SER A 30 -4.83 10.39 -2.94
C SER A 30 -6.08 11.24 -2.64
N ASN A 31 -6.16 11.74 -1.41
CA ASN A 31 -7.11 12.79 -1.04
C ASN A 31 -6.92 14.10 -1.84
N GLN A 32 -5.74 14.31 -2.43
CA GLN A 32 -5.42 15.47 -3.26
C GLN A 32 -5.64 15.24 -4.76
N GLN A 33 -6.27 14.12 -5.14
CA GLN A 33 -6.52 13.72 -6.54
C GLN A 33 -5.27 13.37 -7.37
N ASN A 34 -4.11 13.19 -6.72
CA ASN A 34 -2.94 12.63 -7.40
C ASN A 34 -3.16 11.15 -7.70
N VAL A 35 -2.69 10.69 -8.86
CA VAL A 35 -2.80 9.30 -9.31
C VAL A 35 -1.44 8.64 -9.28
N TYR A 36 -1.33 7.57 -8.51
CA TYR A 36 -0.15 6.74 -8.41
C TYR A 36 -0.40 5.40 -9.10
N VAL A 37 0.58 4.96 -9.89
CA VAL A 37 0.52 3.69 -10.61
C VAL A 37 1.63 2.80 -10.07
N ILE A 38 1.24 1.70 -9.43
CA ILE A 38 2.14 0.74 -8.81
C ILE A 38 2.11 -0.55 -9.63
N GLN A 39 3.28 -1.05 -10.00
CA GLN A 39 3.44 -2.31 -10.74
C GLN A 39 3.97 -3.40 -9.81
N SER A 40 3.57 -4.65 -10.03
CA SER A 40 3.93 -5.74 -9.11
C SER A 40 5.41 -6.10 -9.16
N GLU A 41 6.08 -5.74 -10.24
CA GLU A 41 7.51 -5.91 -10.45
C GLU A 41 8.36 -4.90 -9.67
N GLN A 42 7.75 -3.86 -9.08
CA GLN A 42 8.45 -2.81 -8.33
C GLN A 42 8.74 -3.17 -6.87
N PHE A 43 8.14 -4.24 -6.34
CA PHE A 43 8.30 -4.63 -4.94
C PHE A 43 8.85 -6.04 -4.77
N GLN A 44 9.58 -6.26 -3.68
CA GLN A 44 10.13 -7.54 -3.30
C GLN A 44 9.09 -8.40 -2.59
N ALA A 45 9.22 -9.71 -2.74
CA ALA A 45 8.42 -10.64 -1.99
C ALA A 45 8.93 -10.71 -0.54
N TRP A 46 8.13 -10.20 0.38
CA TRP A 46 8.40 -10.24 1.81
C TRP A 46 7.60 -11.35 2.51
N GLY A 47 8.16 -11.92 3.56
CA GLY A 47 7.39 -12.71 4.53
C GLY A 47 6.50 -11.79 5.38
N LYS A 48 5.61 -12.38 6.20
CA LYS A 48 4.68 -11.64 7.06
C LYS A 48 5.32 -10.61 8.01
N ASP A 49 6.59 -10.82 8.35
CA ASP A 49 7.36 -9.97 9.27
C ASP A 49 8.40 -9.10 8.54
N GLY A 50 8.34 -9.04 7.21
CA GLY A 50 9.24 -8.22 6.41
C GLY A 50 8.94 -6.72 6.59
N PRO A 51 9.95 -5.85 6.39
CA PRO A 51 9.80 -4.40 6.54
C PRO A 51 8.88 -3.76 5.48
N GLY A 52 8.61 -4.46 4.37
CA GLY A 52 7.91 -3.90 3.21
C GLY A 52 8.79 -2.94 2.41
N ASP A 53 8.25 -2.45 1.29
CA ASP A 53 8.93 -1.49 0.41
C ASP A 53 8.24 -0.12 0.48
N LEU A 54 9.03 0.95 0.39
CA LEU A 54 8.50 2.30 0.14
C LEU A 54 8.12 2.42 -1.34
N LEU A 55 6.83 2.52 -1.63
CA LEU A 55 6.32 2.58 -3.01
C LEU A 55 6.07 4.00 -3.51
N VAL A 56 5.63 4.88 -2.62
CA VAL A 56 5.21 6.25 -2.95
C VAL A 56 5.59 7.16 -1.80
N GLU A 57 6.28 8.25 -2.10
CA GLU A 57 6.45 9.37 -1.17
C GLU A 57 5.25 10.31 -1.30
N LEU A 58 4.58 10.55 -0.18
CA LEU A 58 3.41 11.42 -0.10
C LEU A 58 3.84 12.80 0.38
N SER A 59 3.17 13.83 -0.12
CA SER A 59 3.34 15.18 0.39
C SER A 59 2.74 15.33 1.80
N SER A 60 3.07 16.42 2.49
CA SER A 60 2.51 16.69 3.83
C SER A 60 0.97 16.71 3.78
N GLN A 61 0.33 15.97 4.70
CA GLN A 61 -1.14 15.78 4.78
C GLN A 61 -1.77 15.03 3.61
N GLU A 62 -0.98 14.47 2.70
CA GLU A 62 -1.47 13.58 1.66
C GLU A 62 -1.62 12.16 2.21
N TRP A 63 -2.74 11.52 1.86
CA TRP A 63 -3.00 10.13 2.20
C TRP A 63 -3.70 9.43 1.04
N LEU A 64 -3.45 8.13 0.92
CA LEU A 64 -3.95 7.30 -0.16
C LEU A 64 -5.36 6.79 0.13
N ARG A 65 -6.21 6.77 -0.89
CA ARG A 65 -7.53 6.15 -0.87
C ARG A 65 -7.71 5.22 -2.06
N THR A 66 -8.43 4.14 -1.84
CA THR A 66 -8.83 3.25 -2.93
C THR A 66 -10.09 3.78 -3.58
N PHE A 67 -10.14 3.80 -4.91
CA PHE A 67 -11.41 3.90 -5.63
C PHE A 67 -11.90 2.47 -5.87
N ILE A 68 -12.89 2.03 -5.10
CA ILE A 68 -13.62 0.79 -5.40
C ILE A 68 -14.81 1.23 -6.25
N GLY A 69 -14.65 1.14 -7.57
CA GLY A 69 -15.69 1.36 -8.57
C GLY A 69 -15.94 0.07 -9.33
#